data_AF-A0A953S2U7-F1
#
_entry.id   AF-A0A953S2U7-F1
#
_cell.length_a   1.000
_cell.length_b   1.000
_cell.length_c   1.000
_cell.angle_alpha   90.00
_cell.angle_beta   90.00
_cell.angle_gamma   90.00
#
_symmetry.space_group_name_H-M   'P 1'
#
loop_
_entity.id
_entity.type
_entity.pdbx_description
1 polymer ?
#
loop_
_entity_poly.entity_id
_entity_poly.type
_entity_poly.pdbx_seq_one_letter_code
_entity_poly.pdbx_strand_id
1 'polypeptide(L)'
;MHRNKILAVLLAAGATWTSAQVLAPAEIRDPNLRELQQKHLPDLEKIRAEIARHRFPYHFYFSRKLDLSEEQQRGADQRSIRFDTFHNQTVLEITGNYYASYSASLMDTPERARRTLMDVVAPILQAAVPPMQDEIAIQGFAVEVSHHVRRQMLGVTIEGVEHIAFLLPRSAARTFLSAATPGEQETALMHGALYVNASPAPGWENQAQAWTEAPAVPASSSPVAAVSATPAPPAVALRSLAPTRETLRQKQASYQPTLDTLVRELDKDAHFVAYAPPAFIAFRDGAYLQLSVSTTLEEAQPGSRYRAAALAFDEHISHLIRPVLSRLKDRAGLDGVDFSTAVRAAGENASALAIEFIFPWPALVCYEKYDCTGQQLVDQGFILINGERISLDLQSAEAAR
;
A
#
# COMPACT_ATOMS: atom_id res chain seq x y z
N MET A 1 -11.01 -46.32 -53.50
CA MET A 1 -9.73 -46.17 -52.78
C MET A 1 -9.38 -44.69 -52.68
N HIS A 2 -9.50 -44.12 -51.49
CA HIS A 2 -9.11 -42.75 -51.17
C HIS A 2 -7.59 -42.57 -51.27
N ARG A 3 -7.14 -41.38 -51.70
CA ARG A 3 -5.98 -40.72 -51.07
C ARG A 3 -6.00 -39.21 -51.32
N ASN A 4 -6.20 -38.51 -50.21
CA ASN A 4 -6.15 -37.07 -50.00
C ASN A 4 -4.87 -36.43 -50.51
N LYS A 5 -4.98 -35.22 -51.07
CA LYS A 5 -3.90 -34.22 -51.04
C LYS A 5 -4.39 -33.04 -50.22
N ILE A 6 -3.80 -32.90 -49.05
CA ILE A 6 -4.06 -31.86 -48.05
C ILE A 6 -3.50 -30.53 -48.56
N LEU A 7 -4.34 -29.50 -48.53
CA LEU A 7 -4.00 -28.11 -48.78
C LEU A 7 -3.25 -27.56 -47.56
N ALA A 8 -2.01 -27.12 -47.75
CA ALA A 8 -1.23 -26.46 -46.71
C ALA A 8 -1.67 -24.99 -46.60
N VAL A 9 -2.43 -24.67 -45.54
CA VAL A 9 -2.70 -23.29 -45.13
C VAL A 9 -1.51 -22.81 -44.30
N LEU A 10 -0.70 -21.92 -44.85
CA LEU A 10 0.31 -21.16 -44.14
C LEU A 10 -0.39 -20.11 -43.26
N LEU A 11 -0.64 -20.46 -42.00
CA LEU A 11 -0.95 -19.51 -40.95
C LEU A 11 0.34 -18.77 -40.58
N ALA A 12 0.52 -17.58 -41.14
CA ALA A 12 1.49 -16.62 -40.67
C ALA A 12 1.04 -16.11 -39.28
N ALA A 13 1.43 -16.83 -38.23
CA ALA A 13 1.40 -16.30 -36.87
C ALA A 13 2.51 -15.25 -36.77
N GLY A 14 2.16 -14.00 -37.11
CA GLY A 14 2.96 -12.86 -36.69
C GLY A 14 3.06 -12.89 -35.17
N ALA A 15 4.25 -13.12 -34.64
CA ALA A 15 4.54 -12.93 -33.23
C ALA A 15 4.33 -11.45 -32.92
N THR A 16 3.12 -11.08 -32.50
CA THR A 16 2.88 -9.78 -31.89
C THR A 16 3.57 -9.83 -30.54
N TRP A 17 4.70 -9.14 -30.45
CA TRP A 17 5.33 -8.79 -29.18
C TRP A 17 4.23 -8.19 -28.32
N THR A 18 3.88 -8.83 -27.21
CA THR A 18 2.82 -8.41 -26.29
C THR A 18 3.19 -7.04 -25.75
N SER A 19 2.72 -6.03 -26.44
CA SER A 19 3.01 -4.64 -26.18
C SER A 19 2.14 -4.23 -24.99
N ALA A 20 2.65 -4.37 -23.76
CA ALA A 20 2.15 -3.84 -22.48
C ALA A 20 0.87 -2.95 -22.55
N GLN A 21 -0.32 -3.49 -22.77
CA GLN A 21 -1.52 -2.69 -23.11
C GLN A 21 -1.97 -1.77 -21.94
N VAL A 22 -2.86 -0.82 -22.16
CA VAL A 22 -3.61 -0.18 -21.06
C VAL A 22 -4.58 -1.21 -20.44
N LEU A 23 -5.02 -1.03 -19.19
CA LEU A 23 -6.01 -1.94 -18.58
C LEU A 23 -7.30 -1.95 -19.42
N ALA A 24 -7.80 -3.15 -19.74
CA ALA A 24 -9.01 -3.27 -20.56
C ALA A 24 -10.24 -2.75 -19.78
N PRO A 25 -11.14 -1.98 -20.40
CA PRO A 25 -12.32 -1.46 -19.71
C PRO A 25 -13.19 -2.54 -19.05
N ALA A 26 -13.27 -3.73 -19.63
CA ALA A 26 -14.02 -4.86 -19.08
C ALA A 26 -13.48 -5.37 -17.73
N GLU A 27 -12.22 -5.09 -17.39
CA GLU A 27 -11.61 -5.44 -16.10
C GLU A 27 -11.98 -4.45 -14.98
N ILE A 28 -12.58 -3.30 -15.32
CA ILE A 28 -12.97 -2.27 -14.34
C ILE A 28 -14.41 -2.54 -13.86
N ARG A 29 -14.55 -2.76 -12.55
CA ARG A 29 -15.84 -3.10 -11.92
C ARG A 29 -16.79 -1.90 -11.88
N ASP A 30 -16.30 -0.73 -11.50
CA ASP A 30 -17.10 0.50 -11.46
C ASP A 30 -17.56 0.89 -12.87
N PRO A 31 -18.87 1.05 -13.13
CA PRO A 31 -19.38 1.39 -14.45
C PRO A 31 -18.95 2.78 -14.95
N ASN A 32 -18.84 3.77 -14.06
CA ASN A 32 -18.44 5.13 -14.42
C ASN A 32 -16.95 5.18 -14.79
N LEU A 33 -16.10 4.51 -14.00
CA LEU A 33 -14.66 4.43 -14.30
C LEU A 33 -14.40 3.61 -15.57
N ARG A 34 -15.20 2.56 -15.81
CA ARG A 34 -15.14 1.79 -17.05
C ARG A 34 -15.53 2.61 -18.27
N GLU A 35 -16.55 3.45 -18.16
CA GLU A 35 -16.92 4.37 -19.24
C GLU A 35 -15.80 5.37 -19.53
N LEU A 36 -15.18 5.95 -18.48
CA LEU A 36 -14.00 6.81 -18.64
C LEU A 36 -12.84 6.08 -19.30
N GLN A 37 -12.54 4.85 -18.86
CA GLN A 37 -11.49 4.02 -19.44
C GLN A 37 -11.75 3.74 -20.92
N GLN A 38 -12.98 3.43 -21.28
CA GLN A 38 -13.36 3.16 -22.67
C GLN A 38 -13.30 4.42 -23.53
N LYS A 39 -13.77 5.56 -23.02
CA LYS A 39 -13.74 6.87 -23.68
C LYS A 39 -12.32 7.31 -23.98
N HIS A 40 -11.41 7.18 -23.01
CA HIS A 40 -10.04 7.70 -23.10
C HIS A 40 -9.00 6.66 -23.50
N LEU A 41 -9.39 5.42 -23.85
CA LEU A 41 -8.46 4.36 -24.20
C LEU A 41 -7.38 4.78 -25.22
N PRO A 42 -7.69 5.53 -26.31
CA PRO A 42 -6.68 6.00 -27.25
C PRO A 42 -5.66 6.96 -26.62
N ASP A 43 -6.09 7.80 -25.68
CA ASP A 43 -5.21 8.76 -25.01
C ASP A 43 -4.37 8.06 -23.94
N LEU A 44 -4.92 7.08 -23.23
CA LEU A 44 -4.16 6.24 -22.30
C LEU A 44 -3.03 5.48 -23.00
N GLU A 45 -3.26 4.98 -24.22
CA GLU A 45 -2.20 4.33 -25.02
C GLU A 45 -1.13 5.33 -25.48
N LYS A 46 -1.50 6.60 -25.75
CA LYS A 46 -0.50 7.66 -26.03
C LYS A 46 0.34 7.96 -24.79
N ILE A 47 -0.30 8.12 -23.63
CA ILE A 47 0.39 8.35 -22.35
C ILE A 47 1.40 7.23 -22.10
N ARG A 48 0.95 5.99 -22.23
CA ARG A 48 1.81 4.80 -22.12
C ARG A 48 3.01 4.86 -23.06
N ALA A 49 2.77 5.14 -24.34
CA ALA A 49 3.81 5.19 -25.35
C ALA A 49 4.83 6.31 -25.07
N GLU A 50 4.38 7.44 -24.55
CA GLU A 50 5.24 8.57 -24.19
C GLU A 50 6.11 8.26 -22.98
N ILE A 51 5.52 7.71 -21.91
CA ILE A 51 6.27 7.25 -20.73
C ILE A 51 7.29 6.16 -21.13
N ALA A 52 6.91 5.21 -21.99
CA ALA A 52 7.80 4.14 -22.44
C ALA A 52 8.99 4.64 -23.28
N ARG A 53 8.90 5.83 -23.88
CA ARG A 53 10.01 6.48 -24.59
C ARG A 53 10.93 7.25 -23.67
N HIS A 54 10.47 7.59 -22.46
CA HIS A 54 11.28 8.31 -21.50
C HIS A 54 12.46 7.45 -21.03
N ARG A 55 13.64 8.06 -20.92
CA ARG A 55 14.85 7.41 -20.40
C ARG A 55 15.01 7.72 -18.92
N PHE A 56 14.43 6.84 -18.10
CA PHE A 56 14.64 6.86 -16.66
C PHE A 56 16.10 6.53 -16.30
N PRO A 57 16.62 7.00 -15.15
CA PRO A 57 18.00 6.71 -14.73
C PRO A 57 18.29 5.22 -14.52
N TYR A 58 17.28 4.46 -14.08
CA TYR A 58 17.27 3.00 -14.02
C TYR A 58 16.04 2.47 -14.76
N HIS A 59 15.99 1.17 -15.06
CA HIS A 59 14.84 0.61 -15.77
C HIS A 59 13.54 0.85 -14.99
N PHE A 60 12.54 1.35 -15.70
CA PHE A 60 11.17 1.45 -15.22
C PHE A 60 10.30 0.52 -16.06
N TYR A 61 9.48 -0.26 -15.39
CA TYR A 61 8.50 -1.12 -16.03
C TYR A 61 7.12 -0.82 -15.46
N PHE A 62 6.17 -0.59 -16.36
CA PHE A 62 4.76 -0.66 -16.03
C PHE A 62 4.42 -2.00 -15.39
N SER A 63 3.66 -2.00 -14.30
CA SER A 63 3.30 -3.23 -13.61
C SER A 63 2.06 -3.06 -12.75
N ARG A 64 1.15 -4.04 -12.80
CA ARG A 64 0.05 -4.11 -11.83
C ARG A 64 0.49 -4.64 -10.46
N LYS A 65 1.67 -5.27 -10.41
CA LYS A 65 2.22 -5.86 -9.19
C LYS A 65 3.55 -5.19 -8.88
N LEU A 66 3.62 -4.58 -7.72
CA LEU A 66 4.85 -3.99 -7.19
C LEU A 66 5.75 -5.08 -6.57
N ASP A 67 7.02 -4.73 -6.31
CA ASP A 67 8.00 -5.65 -5.71
C ASP A 67 8.20 -6.93 -6.54
N LEU A 68 8.56 -6.76 -7.81
CA LEU A 68 8.99 -7.85 -8.67
C LEU A 68 10.48 -7.76 -8.93
N SER A 69 11.17 -8.89 -8.93
CA SER A 69 12.51 -8.93 -9.50
C SER A 69 12.45 -8.57 -10.99
N GLU A 70 13.54 -8.04 -11.55
CA GLU A 70 13.55 -7.62 -12.96
C GLU A 70 13.29 -8.80 -13.90
N GLU A 71 13.69 -10.00 -13.50
CA GLU A 71 13.39 -11.24 -14.22
C GLU A 71 11.88 -11.54 -14.23
N GLN A 72 11.21 -11.47 -13.07
CA GLN A 72 9.77 -11.67 -12.96
C GLN A 72 8.99 -10.60 -13.74
N GLN A 73 9.46 -9.35 -13.71
CA GLN A 73 8.82 -8.22 -14.36
C GLN A 73 8.72 -8.35 -15.88
N ARG A 74 9.68 -9.03 -16.52
CA ARG A 74 9.65 -9.24 -17.97
C ARG A 74 8.47 -10.08 -18.44
N GLY A 75 7.98 -10.99 -17.59
CA GLY A 75 6.80 -11.81 -17.83
C GLY A 75 5.52 -11.30 -17.16
N ALA A 76 5.61 -10.21 -16.39
CA ALA A 76 4.50 -9.69 -15.61
C ALA A 76 3.50 -8.91 -16.47
N ASP A 77 2.28 -8.78 -15.95
CA ASP A 77 1.25 -7.97 -16.58
C ASP A 77 1.55 -6.47 -16.41
N GLN A 78 1.92 -5.85 -17.52
CA GLN A 78 2.30 -4.43 -17.56
C GLN A 78 1.10 -3.49 -17.78
N ARG A 79 -0.14 -4.00 -17.78
CA ARG A 79 -1.34 -3.20 -18.02
C ARG A 79 -1.76 -2.41 -16.78
N SER A 80 -1.07 -1.31 -16.53
CA SER A 80 -1.04 -0.62 -15.22
C SER A 80 -1.49 0.85 -15.24
N ILE A 81 -2.12 1.28 -16.34
CA ILE A 81 -2.74 2.60 -16.47
C ILE A 81 -4.25 2.42 -16.43
N ARG A 82 -4.92 3.09 -15.49
CA ARG A 82 -6.38 3.00 -15.33
C ARG A 82 -6.97 4.19 -14.59
N PHE A 83 -8.27 4.41 -14.77
CA PHE A 83 -9.03 5.22 -13.81
C PHE A 83 -9.34 4.42 -12.54
N ASP A 84 -9.10 5.03 -11.38
CA ASP A 84 -9.43 4.47 -10.08
C ASP A 84 -10.02 5.56 -9.17
N THR A 85 -10.45 5.17 -7.97
CA THR A 85 -10.95 6.08 -6.93
C THR A 85 -9.98 6.14 -5.77
N PHE A 86 -9.54 7.34 -5.41
CA PHE A 86 -8.78 7.59 -4.19
C PHE A 86 -9.51 8.64 -3.35
N HIS A 87 -9.80 8.33 -2.08
CA HIS A 87 -10.55 9.22 -1.18
C HIS A 87 -11.87 9.75 -1.79
N ASN A 88 -12.64 8.88 -2.46
CA ASN A 88 -13.84 9.23 -3.23
C ASN A 88 -13.62 10.23 -4.37
N GLN A 89 -12.37 10.39 -4.83
CA GLN A 89 -12.04 11.18 -5.99
C GLN A 89 -11.55 10.31 -7.15
N THR A 90 -12.02 10.61 -8.34
CA THR A 90 -11.61 9.93 -9.57
C THR A 90 -10.20 10.39 -9.96
N VAL A 91 -9.28 9.44 -10.07
CA VAL A 91 -7.89 9.70 -10.45
C VAL A 91 -7.49 8.86 -11.66
N LEU A 92 -6.54 9.37 -12.45
CA LEU A 92 -5.77 8.52 -13.37
C LEU A 92 -4.60 7.91 -12.60
N GLU A 93 -4.62 6.59 -12.42
CA GLU A 93 -3.60 5.82 -11.72
C GLU A 93 -2.61 5.19 -12.71
N ILE A 94 -1.32 5.28 -12.38
CA ILE A 94 -0.21 4.67 -13.11
C ILE A 94 0.72 3.94 -12.12
N THR A 95 0.92 2.64 -12.30
CA THR A 95 1.72 1.81 -11.38
C THR A 95 2.93 1.20 -12.08
N GLY A 96 4.08 1.11 -11.40
CA GLY A 96 5.27 0.46 -11.97
C GLY A 96 6.41 0.16 -11.00
N ASN A 97 7.38 -0.61 -11.48
CA ASN A 97 8.60 -0.97 -10.75
C ASN A 97 9.79 -0.21 -11.33
N TYR A 98 10.52 0.49 -10.47
CA TYR A 98 11.71 1.25 -10.78
C TYR A 98 12.94 0.60 -10.14
N TYR A 99 13.84 0.08 -10.95
CA TYR A 99 14.96 -0.76 -10.50
C TYR A 99 16.16 0.04 -9.97
N ALA A 100 15.91 1.18 -9.32
CA ALA A 100 16.91 1.83 -8.51
C ALA A 100 17.12 1.04 -7.20
N SER A 101 18.37 0.92 -6.77
CA SER A 101 18.74 0.37 -5.45
C SER A 101 19.51 1.43 -4.65
N TYR A 102 18.79 2.24 -3.89
CA TYR A 102 19.35 3.35 -3.13
C TYR A 102 20.04 2.89 -1.86
N SER A 103 21.11 3.57 -1.46
CA SER A 103 21.82 3.26 -0.21
C SER A 103 21.19 3.96 0.98
N ALA A 104 20.68 3.21 1.95
CA ALA A 104 20.14 3.76 3.19
C ALA A 104 21.16 4.51 4.06
N SER A 105 22.47 4.31 3.82
CA SER A 105 23.55 5.04 4.50
C SER A 105 23.93 6.35 3.81
N LEU A 106 23.58 6.52 2.53
CA LEU A 106 23.87 7.73 1.76
C LEU A 106 22.65 8.62 1.55
N MET A 107 21.46 8.03 1.57
CA MET A 107 20.20 8.72 1.37
C MET A 107 19.20 8.27 2.42
N ASP A 108 18.65 9.21 3.17
CA ASP A 108 17.56 8.93 4.10
C ASP A 108 16.21 8.75 3.37
N THR A 109 15.16 8.38 4.10
CA THR A 109 13.85 8.09 3.48
C THR A 109 13.26 9.29 2.73
N PRO A 110 13.22 10.52 3.30
CA PRO A 110 12.78 11.71 2.55
C PRO A 110 13.58 11.98 1.28
N GLU A 111 14.91 11.85 1.33
CA GLU A 111 15.78 12.06 0.16
C GLU A 111 15.49 11.05 -0.95
N ARG A 112 15.31 9.77 -0.62
CA ARG A 112 14.93 8.72 -1.59
C ARG A 112 13.56 8.95 -2.19
N ALA A 113 12.57 9.29 -1.35
CA ALA A 113 11.22 9.56 -1.81
C ALA A 113 11.18 10.76 -2.79
N ARG A 114 11.85 11.86 -2.43
CA ARG A 114 11.99 13.04 -3.31
C ARG A 114 12.74 12.70 -4.59
N ARG A 115 13.78 11.86 -4.51
CA ARG A 115 14.52 11.42 -5.68
C ARG A 115 13.66 10.61 -6.64
N THR A 116 12.90 9.63 -6.15
CA THR A 116 11.96 8.85 -6.97
C THR A 116 10.84 9.72 -7.54
N LEU A 117 10.36 10.71 -6.77
CA LEU A 117 9.38 11.67 -7.24
C LEU A 117 9.89 12.45 -8.47
N MET A 118 11.14 12.93 -8.42
CA MET A 118 11.73 13.69 -9.53
C MET A 118 12.16 12.81 -10.70
N ASP A 119 12.79 11.66 -10.42
CA ASP A 119 13.36 10.79 -11.46
C ASP A 119 12.28 10.01 -12.22
N VAL A 120 11.13 9.73 -11.60
CA VAL A 120 10.11 8.83 -12.14
C VAL A 120 8.73 9.48 -12.22
N VAL A 121 8.21 9.96 -11.09
CA VAL A 121 6.82 10.44 -11.02
C VAL A 121 6.63 11.71 -11.84
N ALA A 122 7.53 12.68 -11.75
CA ALA A 122 7.44 13.93 -12.50
C ALA A 122 7.43 13.71 -14.03
N PRO A 123 8.33 12.91 -14.63
CA PRO A 123 8.24 12.52 -16.04
C PRO A 123 6.93 11.81 -16.41
N ILE A 124 6.41 10.93 -15.54
CA ILE A 124 5.12 10.27 -15.75
C ILE A 124 3.98 11.31 -15.80
N LEU A 125 3.96 12.26 -14.87
CA LEU A 125 2.96 13.33 -14.84
C LEU A 125 3.07 14.25 -16.06
N GLN A 126 4.29 14.56 -16.53
CA GLN A 126 4.48 15.33 -17.76
C GLN A 126 3.85 14.67 -18.99
N ALA A 127 3.86 13.34 -19.05
CA ALA A 127 3.19 12.59 -20.11
C ALA A 127 1.67 12.44 -19.90
N ALA A 128 1.24 12.23 -18.65
CA ALA A 128 -0.14 11.86 -18.32
C ALA A 128 -1.11 13.04 -18.24
N VAL A 129 -0.64 14.19 -17.74
CA VAL A 129 -1.53 15.34 -17.47
C VAL A 129 -2.04 16.02 -18.75
N PRO A 130 -1.22 16.29 -19.79
CA PRO A 130 -1.68 17.05 -20.96
C PRO A 130 -2.86 16.39 -21.71
N PRO A 131 -2.87 15.07 -22.00
CA PRO A 131 -4.00 14.44 -22.69
C PRO A 131 -5.29 14.44 -21.87
N MET A 132 -5.19 14.57 -20.54
CA MET A 132 -6.31 14.46 -19.60
C MET A 132 -6.80 15.81 -19.09
N GLN A 133 -6.16 16.91 -19.49
CA GLN A 133 -6.37 18.24 -18.90
C GLN A 133 -7.80 18.78 -19.02
N ASP A 134 -8.54 18.37 -20.05
CA ASP A 134 -9.89 18.84 -20.36
C ASP A 134 -10.99 17.94 -19.78
N GLU A 135 -10.64 16.74 -19.33
CA GLU A 135 -11.62 15.82 -18.75
C GLU A 135 -12.00 16.25 -17.33
N ILE A 136 -13.27 16.63 -17.15
CA ILE A 136 -13.76 17.17 -15.88
C ILE A 136 -14.00 16.12 -14.81
N ALA A 137 -14.22 14.87 -15.22
CA ALA A 137 -14.41 13.77 -14.31
C ALA A 137 -13.12 13.42 -13.54
N ILE A 138 -11.94 13.78 -14.07
CA ILE A 138 -10.65 13.52 -13.41
C ILE A 138 -10.39 14.64 -12.39
N GLN A 139 -10.24 14.23 -11.13
CA GLN A 139 -9.97 15.11 -10.00
C GLN A 139 -8.49 15.13 -9.61
N GLY A 140 -7.72 14.13 -10.04
CA GLY A 140 -6.28 14.11 -9.85
C GLY A 140 -5.56 12.97 -10.57
N PHE A 141 -4.29 12.81 -10.26
CA PHE A 141 -3.39 11.81 -10.81
C PHE A 141 -2.74 11.05 -9.66
N ALA A 142 -2.64 9.73 -9.77
CA ALA A 142 -1.96 8.88 -8.81
C ALA A 142 -0.85 8.11 -9.51
N VAL A 143 0.34 8.08 -8.91
CA VAL A 143 1.48 7.33 -9.42
C VAL A 143 2.04 6.49 -8.28
N GLU A 144 2.08 5.18 -8.49
CA GLU A 144 2.63 4.22 -7.54
C GLU A 144 3.88 3.56 -8.11
N VAL A 145 4.98 3.63 -7.36
CA VAL A 145 6.29 3.14 -7.79
C VAL A 145 6.95 2.36 -6.67
N SER A 146 7.44 1.16 -6.97
CA SER A 146 8.38 0.48 -6.06
C SER A 146 9.83 0.66 -6.51
N HIS A 147 10.74 0.75 -5.56
CA HIS A 147 12.18 0.70 -5.78
C HIS A 147 12.87 0.00 -4.61
N HIS A 148 14.16 -0.28 -4.72
CA HIS A 148 14.90 -0.98 -3.68
C HIS A 148 15.78 -0.06 -2.84
N VAL A 149 16.01 -0.48 -1.60
CA VAL A 149 16.88 0.18 -0.64
C VAL A 149 17.83 -0.85 -0.04
N ARG A 150 19.13 -0.62 -0.25
CA ARG A 150 20.20 -1.43 0.33
C ARG A 150 20.69 -0.83 1.65
N ARG A 151 20.82 -1.66 2.67
CA ARG A 151 21.31 -1.30 4.01
C ARG A 151 22.30 -2.34 4.52
N GLN A 152 23.25 -1.90 5.34
CA GLN A 152 24.18 -2.79 6.03
C GLN A 152 23.58 -3.21 7.37
N MET A 153 23.52 -4.51 7.63
CA MET A 153 23.20 -5.09 8.92
C MET A 153 24.26 -6.12 9.28
N LEU A 154 24.98 -5.90 10.40
CA LEU A 154 26.00 -6.84 10.90
C LEU A 154 27.05 -7.25 9.83
N GLY A 155 27.41 -6.32 8.93
CA GLY A 155 28.37 -6.56 7.85
C GLY A 155 27.80 -7.27 6.61
N VAL A 156 26.50 -7.53 6.58
CA VAL A 156 25.78 -8.08 5.42
C VAL A 156 24.94 -6.99 4.76
N THR A 157 25.02 -6.89 3.44
CA THR A 157 24.12 -6.04 2.66
C THR A 157 22.78 -6.74 2.55
N ILE A 158 21.74 -6.13 3.07
CA ILE A 158 20.35 -6.55 2.81
C ILE A 158 19.69 -5.51 1.91
N GLU A 159 18.81 -5.97 1.05
CA GLU A 159 18.03 -5.15 0.14
C GLU A 159 16.55 -5.37 0.44
N GLY A 160 15.82 -4.27 0.61
CA GLY A 160 14.38 -4.29 0.84
C GLY A 160 13.69 -3.33 -0.11
N VAL A 161 12.39 -3.49 -0.28
CA VAL A 161 11.59 -2.64 -1.17
C VAL A 161 11.02 -1.45 -0.43
N GLU A 162 10.98 -0.31 -1.10
CA GLU A 162 10.34 0.91 -0.65
C GLU A 162 9.32 1.36 -1.73
N HIS A 163 8.08 1.54 -1.29
CA HIS A 163 6.96 1.93 -2.13
C HIS A 163 6.67 3.41 -1.99
N ILE A 164 6.60 4.10 -3.12
CA ILE A 164 6.22 5.50 -3.23
C ILE A 164 4.85 5.56 -3.87
N ALA A 165 3.87 6.13 -3.17
CA ALA A 165 2.60 6.51 -3.75
C ALA A 165 2.50 8.03 -3.73
N PHE A 166 2.36 8.64 -4.90
CA PHE A 166 2.20 10.07 -5.02
C PHE A 166 0.87 10.39 -5.67
N LEU A 167 0.15 11.31 -5.08
CA LEU A 167 -1.09 11.80 -5.63
C LEU A 167 -1.00 13.29 -5.82
N LEU A 168 -1.44 13.75 -7.00
CA LEU A 168 -1.49 15.15 -7.36
C LEU A 168 -2.91 15.59 -7.75
N PRO A 169 -3.52 16.54 -7.03
CA PRO A 169 -4.79 17.15 -7.43
C PRO A 169 -4.69 17.79 -8.81
N ARG A 170 -5.79 17.83 -9.56
CA ARG A 170 -5.80 18.39 -10.93
C ARG A 170 -5.35 19.85 -10.99
N SER A 171 -5.69 20.67 -9.99
CA SER A 171 -5.24 22.07 -9.89
C SER A 171 -3.71 22.15 -9.81
N ALA A 172 -3.11 21.39 -8.90
CA ALA A 172 -1.66 21.31 -8.73
C ALA A 172 -0.96 20.70 -9.96
N ALA A 173 -1.57 19.71 -10.62
CA ALA A 173 -1.07 19.12 -11.86
C ALA A 173 -0.98 20.15 -13.00
N ARG A 174 -1.96 21.05 -13.10
CA ARG A 174 -1.92 22.16 -14.07
C ARG A 174 -0.81 23.15 -13.74
N THR A 175 -0.66 23.52 -12.47
CA THR A 175 0.44 24.39 -12.01
C THR A 175 1.80 23.77 -12.33
N PHE A 176 1.96 22.47 -12.08
CA PHE A 176 3.16 21.71 -12.40
C PHE A 176 3.51 21.76 -13.90
N LEU A 177 2.53 21.63 -14.79
CA LEU A 177 2.77 21.75 -16.24
C LEU A 177 3.10 23.17 -16.68
N SER A 178 2.52 24.19 -16.03
CA SER A 178 2.75 25.60 -16.38
C SER A 178 4.03 26.20 -15.77
N ALA A 179 4.68 25.48 -14.85
CA ALA A 179 5.89 25.94 -14.18
C ALA A 179 7.05 26.11 -15.17
N ALA A 180 7.72 27.26 -15.10
CA ALA A 180 8.82 27.62 -15.99
C ALA A 180 10.18 27.12 -15.50
N THR A 181 10.29 26.82 -14.20
CA THR A 181 11.55 26.39 -13.57
C THR A 181 11.39 25.07 -12.80
N PRO A 182 12.47 24.29 -12.62
CA PRO A 182 12.43 23.08 -11.79
C PRO A 182 11.98 23.33 -10.35
N GLY A 183 12.33 24.49 -9.77
CA GLY A 183 11.89 24.85 -8.41
C GLY A 183 10.39 25.15 -8.32
N GLU A 184 9.81 25.75 -9.37
CA GLU A 184 8.35 25.94 -9.47
C GLU A 184 7.61 24.61 -9.67
N GLN A 185 8.17 23.70 -10.47
CA GLN A 185 7.63 22.34 -10.63
C GLN A 185 7.61 21.61 -9.29
N GLU A 186 8.71 21.67 -8.55
CA GLU A 186 8.81 21.05 -7.23
C GLU A 186 7.83 21.66 -6.23
N THR A 187 7.68 22.99 -6.25
CA THR A 187 6.67 23.69 -5.43
C THR A 187 5.26 23.21 -5.76
N ALA A 188 4.93 23.04 -7.04
CA ALA A 188 3.63 22.50 -7.46
C ALA A 188 3.41 21.06 -6.97
N LEU A 189 4.46 20.22 -6.97
CA LEU A 189 4.40 18.85 -6.45
C LEU A 189 4.21 18.80 -4.93
N MET A 190 4.67 19.80 -4.17
CA MET A 190 4.41 19.89 -2.72
C MET A 190 2.92 20.07 -2.37
N HIS A 191 2.09 20.47 -3.34
CA HIS A 191 0.63 20.48 -3.19
C HIS A 191 -0.01 19.10 -3.42
N GLY A 192 0.78 18.07 -3.69
CA GLY A 192 0.34 16.67 -3.71
C GLY A 192 0.45 16.00 -2.34
N ALA A 193 0.02 14.74 -2.29
CA ALA A 193 0.24 13.85 -1.16
C ALA A 193 1.29 12.79 -1.51
N LEU A 194 2.28 12.60 -0.65
CA LEU A 194 3.38 11.66 -0.87
C LEU A 194 3.44 10.67 0.29
N TYR A 195 3.36 9.40 -0.06
CA TYR A 195 3.41 8.30 0.88
C TYR A 195 4.63 7.42 0.61
N VAL A 196 5.32 7.03 1.68
CA VAL A 196 6.34 5.99 1.68
C VAL A 196 5.82 4.81 2.47
N ASN A 197 5.72 3.64 1.85
CA ASN A 197 5.15 2.42 2.46
C ASN A 197 3.81 2.69 3.16
N ALA A 198 2.89 3.34 2.43
CA ALA A 198 1.57 3.76 2.91
C ALA A 198 1.55 4.74 4.11
N SER A 199 2.71 5.25 4.53
CA SER A 199 2.82 6.28 5.56
C SER A 199 3.13 7.64 4.94
N PRO A 200 2.56 8.74 5.47
CA PRO A 200 2.95 10.11 5.09
C PRO A 200 4.48 10.28 5.03
N ALA A 201 4.99 10.75 3.90
CA ALA A 201 6.41 11.04 3.77
C ALA A 201 6.82 12.16 4.74
N PRO A 202 7.92 12.01 5.50
CA PRO A 202 8.41 13.08 6.36
C PRO A 202 8.77 14.32 5.51
N GLY A 203 8.36 15.50 5.96
CA GLY A 203 8.52 16.77 5.20
C GLY A 203 7.39 17.07 4.22
N TRP A 204 6.29 16.30 4.26
CA TRP A 204 5.06 16.54 3.49
C TRP A 204 3.90 16.83 4.46
N GLU A 205 3.88 18.03 5.07
CA GLU A 205 2.96 18.33 6.18
C GLU A 205 1.50 18.66 5.75
N ASN A 206 1.24 19.01 4.48
CA ASN A 206 -0.05 19.55 4.02
C ASN A 206 -0.90 18.57 3.17
N GLN A 207 -0.72 17.25 3.36
CA GLN A 207 -1.33 16.22 2.51
C GLN A 207 -2.85 16.16 2.56
N ALA A 208 -3.45 16.47 3.72
CA ALA A 208 -4.91 16.50 3.85
C ALA A 208 -5.52 17.69 3.06
N GLN A 209 -4.85 18.85 3.05
CA GLN A 209 -5.33 20.03 2.33
C GLN A 209 -5.28 19.83 0.81
N ALA A 210 -4.28 19.11 0.30
CA ALA A 210 -4.13 18.80 -1.12
C ALA A 210 -5.44 18.26 -1.74
N TRP A 211 -6.16 17.41 -1.03
CA TRP A 211 -7.35 16.72 -1.54
C TRP A 211 -8.68 17.34 -1.08
N THR A 212 -8.65 18.38 -0.25
CA THR A 212 -9.88 19.05 0.23
C THR A 212 -10.35 20.16 -0.73
N GLU A 213 -9.49 20.59 -1.66
CA GLU A 213 -9.81 21.65 -2.61
C GLU A 213 -10.57 21.09 -3.83
N ALA A 214 -11.82 20.69 -3.63
CA ALA A 214 -12.75 20.49 -4.73
C ALA A 214 -13.09 21.85 -5.38
N PRO A 215 -13.25 21.95 -6.70
CA PRO A 215 -13.67 23.20 -7.33
C PRO A 215 -15.09 23.53 -6.85
N ALA A 216 -15.26 24.73 -6.29
CA ALA A 216 -16.58 25.31 -6.09
C ALA A 216 -17.28 25.43 -7.45
N VAL A 217 -18.21 24.54 -7.74
CA VAL A 217 -19.20 24.76 -8.79
C VAL A 217 -19.97 26.02 -8.37
N PRO A 218 -20.06 27.07 -9.20
CA PRO A 218 -20.85 28.25 -8.85
C PRO A 218 -22.32 27.83 -8.89
N ALA A 219 -22.88 27.53 -7.73
CA ALA A 219 -24.31 27.32 -7.58
C ALA A 219 -25.00 28.67 -7.76
N SER A 220 -25.64 28.81 -8.91
CA SER A 220 -26.57 29.88 -9.23
C SER A 220 -27.59 30.08 -8.11
N SER A 221 -27.79 31.36 -7.79
CA SER A 221 -28.74 31.94 -6.84
C SER A 221 -30.12 31.28 -6.79
N SER A 222 -30.57 30.98 -5.57
CA SER A 222 -31.88 31.43 -5.07
C SER A 222 -31.89 31.44 -3.53
N PRO A 223 -32.37 32.52 -2.89
CA PRO A 223 -32.34 32.66 -1.43
C PRO A 223 -33.61 32.05 -0.83
N VAL A 224 -33.46 31.12 0.12
CA VAL A 224 -34.57 30.78 1.01
C VAL A 224 -34.06 30.76 2.45
N ALA A 225 -34.51 31.79 3.15
CA ALA A 225 -34.79 31.89 4.58
C ALA A 225 -33.82 31.24 5.58
N ALA A 226 -33.16 32.13 6.32
CA ALA A 226 -32.53 31.87 7.60
C ALA A 226 -33.46 31.08 8.55
N VAL A 227 -32.92 30.01 9.13
CA VAL A 227 -33.41 29.49 10.40
C VAL A 227 -32.22 29.36 11.34
N SER A 228 -32.29 30.22 12.35
CA SER A 228 -31.57 30.33 13.62
C SER A 228 -30.47 29.32 13.93
N ALA A 229 -29.32 29.90 14.24
CA ALA A 229 -28.18 29.29 14.90
C ALA A 229 -28.56 28.63 16.24
N THR A 230 -28.10 27.40 16.43
CA THR A 230 -27.86 26.79 17.74
C THR A 230 -26.35 26.86 17.99
N PRO A 231 -25.87 27.27 19.18
CA PRO A 231 -24.45 27.44 19.41
C PRO A 231 -23.73 26.08 19.39
N ALA A 232 -22.65 26.01 18.62
CA ALA A 232 -21.72 24.90 18.67
C ALA A 232 -21.13 24.77 20.08
N PRO A 233 -20.99 23.55 20.63
CA PRO A 233 -20.15 23.35 21.81
C PRO A 233 -18.70 23.71 21.45
N PRO A 234 -17.91 24.19 22.43
CA PRO A 234 -16.54 24.61 22.17
C PRO A 234 -15.74 23.44 21.60
N ALA A 235 -14.98 23.72 20.55
CA ALA A 235 -14.00 22.81 19.99
C ALA A 235 -13.07 22.34 21.12
N VAL A 236 -13.27 21.10 21.58
CA VAL A 236 -12.30 20.41 22.40
C VAL A 236 -11.09 20.18 21.52
N ALA A 237 -10.05 20.97 21.75
CA ALA A 237 -8.73 20.71 21.23
C ALA A 237 -8.23 19.37 21.81
N LEU A 238 -8.51 18.27 21.15
CA LEU A 238 -7.76 17.03 21.31
C LEU A 238 -6.83 16.92 20.11
N ARG A 239 -5.69 17.59 20.21
CA ARG A 239 -4.49 17.08 19.52
C ARG A 239 -4.18 15.74 20.18
N SER A 240 -4.64 14.65 19.58
CA SER A 240 -4.10 13.32 19.87
C SER A 240 -2.65 13.34 19.42
N LEU A 241 -1.74 13.65 20.34
CA LEU A 241 -0.31 13.55 20.06
C LEU A 241 0.04 12.06 20.04
N ALA A 242 0.54 11.58 18.90
CA ALA A 242 1.11 10.24 18.80
C ALA A 242 2.06 9.97 19.98
N PRO A 243 2.09 8.74 20.52
CA PRO A 243 2.86 8.42 21.72
C PRO A 243 4.34 8.73 21.50
N THR A 244 4.93 9.47 22.44
CA THR A 244 6.36 9.80 22.37
C THR A 244 7.20 8.58 22.73
N ARG A 245 8.48 8.60 22.32
CA ARG A 245 9.43 7.55 22.68
C ARG A 245 9.56 7.36 24.20
N GLU A 246 9.39 8.43 24.96
CA GLU A 246 9.45 8.37 26.43
C GLU A 246 8.24 7.66 27.01
N THR A 247 7.02 7.95 26.52
CA THR A 247 5.81 7.28 27.01
C THR A 247 5.80 5.80 26.66
N LEU A 248 6.30 5.41 25.48
CA LEU A 248 6.45 4.00 25.11
C LEU A 248 7.47 3.27 25.99
N ARG A 249 8.59 3.92 26.34
CA ARG A 249 9.59 3.34 27.28
C ARG A 249 9.04 3.14 28.67
N GLN A 250 8.28 4.11 29.18
CA GLN A 250 7.62 3.99 30.49
C GLN A 250 6.62 2.83 30.48
N LYS A 251 5.83 2.70 29.41
CA LYS A 251 4.92 1.55 29.21
C LYS A 251 5.65 0.22 29.13
N GLN A 252 6.75 0.15 28.38
CA GLN A 252 7.58 -1.05 28.33
C GLN A 252 8.00 -1.50 29.73
N ALA A 253 8.52 -0.57 30.52
CA ALA A 253 8.96 -0.86 31.89
C ALA A 253 7.81 -1.34 32.79
N SER A 254 6.62 -0.75 32.68
CA SER A 254 5.47 -1.13 33.51
C SER A 254 4.88 -2.49 33.14
N TYR A 255 4.94 -2.89 31.86
CA TYR A 255 4.41 -4.17 31.39
C TYR A 255 5.44 -5.31 31.43
N GLN A 256 6.74 -5.03 31.65
CA GLN A 256 7.79 -6.03 31.54
C GLN A 256 7.53 -7.34 32.30
N PRO A 257 7.06 -7.34 33.58
CA PRO A 257 6.76 -8.59 34.28
C PRO A 257 5.65 -9.43 33.62
N THR A 258 4.65 -8.75 33.06
CA THR A 258 3.55 -9.37 32.32
C THR A 258 4.06 -9.95 31.00
N LEU A 259 4.93 -9.22 30.28
CA LEU A 259 5.52 -9.66 29.03
C LEU A 259 6.45 -10.87 29.23
N ASP A 260 7.26 -10.86 30.29
CA ASP A 260 8.14 -11.99 30.64
C ASP A 260 7.34 -13.26 30.95
N THR A 261 6.18 -13.11 31.58
CA THR A 261 5.26 -14.23 31.86
C THR A 261 4.57 -14.70 30.59
N LEU A 262 4.09 -13.77 29.77
CA LEU A 262 3.45 -14.05 28.48
C LEU A 262 4.37 -14.85 27.57
N VAL A 263 5.62 -14.41 27.40
CA VAL A 263 6.62 -15.14 26.60
C VAL A 263 6.84 -16.53 27.19
N ARG A 264 7.14 -16.64 28.48
CA ARG A 264 7.43 -17.94 29.11
C ARG A 264 6.32 -18.97 28.96
N GLU A 265 5.07 -18.55 29.06
CA GLU A 265 3.92 -19.46 29.03
C GLU A 265 3.45 -19.79 27.61
N LEU A 266 3.54 -18.82 26.68
CA LEU A 266 2.99 -18.97 25.34
C LEU A 266 4.05 -19.34 24.28
N ASP A 267 5.35 -19.28 24.58
CA ASP A 267 6.42 -19.50 23.59
C ASP A 267 6.30 -20.83 22.84
N LYS A 268 5.83 -21.88 23.52
CA LYS A 268 5.62 -23.18 22.89
C LYS A 268 4.64 -23.13 21.72
N ASP A 269 3.59 -22.32 21.84
CA ASP A 269 2.52 -22.23 20.84
C ASP A 269 2.72 -21.01 19.92
N ALA A 270 3.29 -19.92 20.45
CA ALA A 270 3.49 -18.67 19.74
C ALA A 270 4.81 -18.61 18.96
N HIS A 271 5.79 -19.45 19.29
CA HIS A 271 7.13 -19.43 18.69
C HIS A 271 7.74 -18.03 18.66
N PHE A 272 7.94 -17.42 19.85
CA PHE A 272 8.46 -16.06 19.91
C PHE A 272 9.88 -15.99 19.36
N VAL A 273 10.15 -14.89 18.68
CA VAL A 273 11.47 -14.65 18.10
C VAL A 273 12.41 -14.14 19.19
N ALA A 274 13.40 -14.95 19.56
CA ALA A 274 14.31 -14.65 20.68
C ALA A 274 15.09 -13.32 20.54
N TYR A 275 15.35 -12.86 19.32
CA TYR A 275 16.04 -11.58 19.07
C TYR A 275 15.11 -10.35 19.05
N ALA A 276 13.79 -10.56 19.05
CA ALA A 276 12.78 -9.51 18.98
C ALA A 276 11.76 -9.68 20.10
N PRO A 277 12.13 -9.35 21.36
CA PRO A 277 11.23 -9.47 22.50
C PRO A 277 10.01 -8.54 22.33
N PRO A 278 8.87 -8.86 22.99
CA PRO A 278 7.69 -8.01 22.97
C PRO A 278 7.99 -6.55 23.31
N ALA A 279 7.53 -5.65 22.46
CA ALA A 279 7.86 -4.23 22.54
C ALA A 279 6.67 -3.32 22.28
N PHE A 280 6.64 -2.17 22.95
CA PHE A 280 5.70 -1.10 22.64
C PHE A 280 6.17 -0.26 21.45
N ILE A 281 5.31 -0.13 20.44
CA ILE A 281 5.55 0.68 19.25
C ILE A 281 4.51 1.80 19.12
N ALA A 282 4.90 2.89 18.47
CA ALA A 282 3.96 3.86 17.95
C ALA A 282 3.46 3.35 16.59
N PHE A 283 2.14 3.25 16.44
CA PHE A 283 1.52 3.00 15.15
C PHE A 283 0.33 3.94 15.00
N ARG A 284 0.37 4.79 13.96
CA ARG A 284 -0.50 5.96 13.82
C ARG A 284 -0.42 6.83 15.09
N ASP A 285 -1.55 7.22 15.65
CA ASP A 285 -1.63 8.02 16.86
C ASP A 285 -1.75 7.18 18.14
N GLY A 286 -1.49 5.86 18.08
CA GLY A 286 -1.68 4.93 19.20
C GLY A 286 -0.44 4.11 19.59
N ALA A 287 -0.46 3.59 20.80
CA ALA A 287 0.55 2.70 21.37
C ALA A 287 0.10 1.24 21.25
N TYR A 288 0.85 0.45 20.47
CA TYR A 288 0.56 -0.95 20.21
C TYR A 288 1.62 -1.85 20.85
N LEU A 289 1.18 -2.98 21.38
CA LEU A 289 2.10 -4.04 21.81
C LEU A 289 2.44 -4.92 20.61
N GLN A 290 3.69 -4.87 20.15
CA GLN A 290 4.19 -5.74 19.10
C GLN A 290 4.69 -7.07 19.69
N LEU A 291 4.21 -8.16 19.12
CA LEU A 291 4.58 -9.54 19.41
C LEU A 291 5.23 -10.14 18.17
N SER A 292 6.52 -10.44 18.24
CA SER A 292 7.26 -11.03 17.12
C SER A 292 7.27 -12.55 17.23
N VAL A 293 6.68 -13.23 16.25
CA VAL A 293 6.48 -14.68 16.21
C VAL A 293 6.99 -15.30 14.91
N SER A 294 7.14 -16.63 14.87
CA SER A 294 7.44 -17.37 13.65
C SER A 294 6.29 -18.28 13.28
N THR A 295 5.77 -18.17 12.05
CA THR A 295 4.75 -19.09 11.54
C THR A 295 5.37 -20.04 10.52
N THR A 296 5.17 -21.33 10.70
CA THR A 296 5.52 -22.34 9.69
C THR A 296 4.24 -22.92 9.12
N LEU A 297 4.09 -22.89 7.79
CA LEU A 297 2.96 -23.49 7.09
C LEU A 297 3.37 -24.87 6.55
N GLU A 298 2.52 -25.88 6.74
CA GLU A 298 2.82 -27.28 6.34
C GLU A 298 2.87 -27.46 4.81
N GLU A 299 2.19 -26.60 4.06
CA GLU A 299 2.13 -26.67 2.60
C GLU A 299 3.05 -25.64 1.92
N ALA A 300 4.11 -26.12 1.28
CA ALA A 300 4.84 -25.37 0.24
C ALA A 300 3.99 -25.35 -1.06
N GLN A 301 2.80 -24.75 -1.00
CA GLN A 301 1.98 -24.59 -2.19
C GLN A 301 2.36 -23.27 -2.90
N PRO A 302 2.68 -23.30 -4.21
CA PRO A 302 2.99 -22.10 -4.97
C PRO A 302 1.72 -21.25 -5.06
N GLY A 303 1.67 -20.20 -4.24
CA GLY A 303 0.45 -19.43 -4.06
C GLY A 303 0.73 -18.08 -3.45
N SER A 304 0.09 -17.07 -4.05
CA SER A 304 -0.15 -15.72 -3.55
C SER A 304 0.22 -15.46 -2.08
N ARG A 305 1.09 -14.46 -1.83
CA ARG A 305 1.41 -13.92 -0.50
C ARG A 305 0.16 -13.66 0.38
N TYR A 306 -0.98 -13.34 -0.23
CA TYR A 306 -2.26 -13.16 0.44
C TYR A 306 -2.82 -14.47 1.02
N ARG A 307 -2.64 -15.60 0.32
CA ARG A 307 -3.01 -16.92 0.86
C ARG A 307 -2.11 -17.31 2.02
N ALA A 308 -0.81 -17.07 1.92
CA ALA A 308 0.11 -17.31 3.03
C ALA A 308 -0.26 -16.45 4.26
N ALA A 309 -0.68 -15.20 4.07
CA ALA A 309 -1.20 -14.36 5.14
C ALA A 309 -2.48 -14.90 5.76
N ALA A 310 -3.44 -15.33 4.94
CA ALA A 310 -4.70 -15.91 5.43
C ALA A 310 -4.45 -17.20 6.24
N LEU A 311 -3.62 -18.10 5.72
CA LEU A 311 -3.25 -19.33 6.42
C LEU A 311 -2.47 -19.02 7.71
N ALA A 312 -1.52 -18.08 7.68
CA ALA A 312 -0.81 -17.68 8.88
C ALA A 312 -1.73 -17.05 9.93
N PHE A 313 -2.75 -16.33 9.50
CA PHE A 313 -3.78 -15.84 10.42
C PHE A 313 -4.59 -16.98 11.01
N ASP A 314 -5.23 -17.79 10.17
CA ASP A 314 -6.16 -18.82 10.62
C ASP A 314 -5.46 -19.91 11.43
N GLU A 315 -4.33 -20.43 10.96
CA GLU A 315 -3.63 -21.57 11.56
C GLU A 315 -2.74 -21.18 12.75
N HIS A 316 -2.39 -19.90 12.91
CA HIS A 316 -1.50 -19.46 13.98
C HIS A 316 -2.02 -18.23 14.75
N ILE A 317 -2.09 -17.05 14.11
CA ILE A 317 -2.37 -15.80 14.84
C ILE A 317 -3.72 -15.82 15.54
N SER A 318 -4.77 -16.34 14.89
CA SER A 318 -6.14 -16.42 15.42
C SER A 318 -6.19 -17.16 16.77
N HIS A 319 -5.37 -18.20 16.91
CA HIS A 319 -5.27 -19.03 18.11
C HIS A 319 -4.48 -18.36 19.25
N LEU A 320 -3.59 -17.41 18.92
CA LEU A 320 -2.79 -16.69 19.91
C LEU A 320 -3.52 -15.52 20.56
N ILE A 321 -4.51 -14.93 19.88
CA ILE A 321 -5.17 -13.71 20.33
C ILE A 321 -5.76 -13.87 21.74
N ARG A 322 -6.55 -14.92 21.98
CA ARG A 322 -7.21 -15.10 23.29
C ARG A 322 -6.21 -15.41 24.41
N PRO A 323 -5.24 -16.34 24.25
CA PRO A 323 -4.19 -16.53 25.23
C PRO A 323 -3.44 -15.24 25.58
N VAL A 324 -3.05 -14.44 24.58
CA VAL A 324 -2.38 -13.15 24.78
C VAL A 324 -3.24 -12.17 25.58
N LEU A 325 -4.50 -11.97 25.17
CA LEU A 325 -5.41 -11.04 25.85
C LEU A 325 -5.70 -11.46 27.30
N SER A 326 -5.71 -12.76 27.59
CA SER A 326 -5.89 -13.27 28.96
C SER A 326 -4.76 -12.85 29.93
N ARG A 327 -3.57 -12.55 29.39
CA ARG A 327 -2.39 -12.09 30.15
C ARG A 327 -2.34 -10.56 30.24
N LEU A 328 -2.93 -9.85 29.28
CA LEU A 328 -3.05 -8.39 29.26
C LEU A 328 -4.29 -7.92 30.03
N LYS A 329 -4.29 -8.15 31.36
CA LYS A 329 -5.41 -7.77 32.24
C LYS A 329 -5.47 -6.26 32.52
N ASP A 330 -4.31 -5.62 32.64
CA ASP A 330 -4.22 -4.17 32.60
C ASP A 330 -4.15 -3.73 31.14
N ARG A 331 -5.06 -2.84 30.76
CA ARG A 331 -5.30 -2.38 29.37
C ARG A 331 -5.09 -0.88 29.27
N ALA A 332 -4.62 -0.23 30.34
CA ALA A 332 -4.56 1.22 30.43
C ALA A 332 -3.61 1.83 29.38
N GLY A 333 -4.19 2.55 28.42
CA GLY A 333 -3.48 3.20 27.33
C GLY A 333 -2.79 2.24 26.38
N LEU A 334 -3.35 1.04 26.20
CA LEU A 334 -3.03 0.16 25.07
C LEU A 334 -4.05 0.41 23.97
N ASP A 335 -3.61 0.80 22.78
CA ASP A 335 -4.52 1.06 21.65
C ASP A 335 -4.75 -0.19 20.81
N GLY A 336 -3.87 -1.19 20.92
CA GLY A 336 -4.01 -2.47 20.23
C GLY A 336 -2.81 -3.39 20.40
N VAL A 337 -2.82 -4.48 19.62
CA VAL A 337 -1.75 -5.47 19.55
C VAL A 337 -1.36 -5.65 18.08
N ASP A 338 -0.06 -5.69 17.83
CA ASP A 338 0.54 -6.04 16.55
C ASP A 338 1.15 -7.44 16.65
N PHE A 339 0.62 -8.39 15.88
CA PHE A 339 1.25 -9.69 15.69
C PHE A 339 2.12 -9.66 14.44
N SER A 340 3.43 -9.54 14.64
CA SER A 340 4.42 -9.52 13.58
C SER A 340 4.99 -10.92 13.40
N THR A 341 4.73 -11.56 12.26
CA THR A 341 5.16 -12.92 11.98
C THR A 341 6.04 -13.02 10.75
N ALA A 342 7.09 -13.84 10.82
CA ALA A 342 7.81 -14.32 9.66
C ALA A 342 7.24 -15.68 9.24
N VAL A 343 6.57 -15.73 8.09
CA VAL A 343 5.95 -16.94 7.54
C VAL A 343 6.94 -17.68 6.63
N ARG A 344 7.11 -18.98 6.88
CA ARG A 344 7.94 -19.87 6.07
C ARG A 344 7.16 -21.12 5.66
N ALA A 345 7.40 -21.60 4.45
CA ALA A 345 6.94 -22.92 4.02
C ALA A 345 7.83 -24.02 4.61
N ALA A 346 7.24 -25.11 5.06
CA ALA A 346 7.99 -26.25 5.59
C ALA A 346 8.92 -26.86 4.52
N GLY A 347 10.21 -27.02 4.85
CA GLY A 347 11.19 -27.72 4.00
C GLY A 347 11.88 -26.86 2.92
N GLU A 348 11.53 -25.58 2.76
CA GLU A 348 12.19 -24.66 1.82
C GLU A 348 13.08 -23.62 2.52
N ASN A 349 14.27 -23.38 1.97
CA ASN A 349 15.10 -22.20 2.30
C ASN A 349 14.61 -20.94 1.55
N ALA A 350 13.28 -20.78 1.42
CA ALA A 350 12.67 -19.64 0.76
C ALA A 350 12.74 -18.39 1.65
N SER A 351 12.76 -17.21 1.04
CA SER A 351 12.64 -15.92 1.73
C SER A 351 11.33 -15.87 2.53
N ALA A 352 11.44 -15.68 3.85
CA ALA A 352 10.29 -15.58 4.72
C ALA A 352 9.43 -14.36 4.37
N LEU A 353 8.11 -14.52 4.35
CA LEU A 353 7.17 -13.40 4.23
C LEU A 353 7.00 -12.75 5.60
N ALA A 354 7.28 -11.46 5.72
CA ALA A 354 6.96 -10.71 6.94
C ALA A 354 5.50 -10.27 6.87
N ILE A 355 4.71 -10.57 7.89
CA ILE A 355 3.29 -10.23 7.95
C ILE A 355 2.98 -9.62 9.30
N GLU A 356 2.31 -8.47 9.31
CA GLU A 356 1.87 -7.80 10.54
C GLU A 356 0.35 -7.80 10.60
N PHE A 357 -0.20 -8.28 11.70
CA PHE A 357 -1.63 -8.23 12.01
C PHE A 357 -1.86 -7.27 13.17
N ILE A 358 -2.18 -6.02 12.82
CA ILE A 358 -2.32 -4.92 13.78
C ILE A 358 -3.80 -4.73 14.07
N PHE A 359 -4.22 -5.12 15.27
CA PHE A 359 -5.62 -5.05 15.67
C PHE A 359 -5.84 -3.98 16.73
N PRO A 360 -6.77 -3.03 16.50
CA PRO A 360 -7.15 -2.07 17.52
C PRO A 360 -7.90 -2.78 18.65
N TRP A 361 -7.81 -2.25 19.86
CA TRP A 361 -8.36 -2.88 21.06
C TRP A 361 -9.86 -3.23 20.96
N PRO A 362 -10.75 -2.39 20.39
CA PRO A 362 -12.16 -2.73 20.22
C PRO A 362 -12.38 -4.00 19.38
N ALA A 363 -11.57 -4.21 18.33
CA ALA A 363 -11.67 -5.38 17.47
C ALA A 363 -11.18 -6.65 18.22
N LEU A 364 -10.10 -6.53 18.99
CA LEU A 364 -9.59 -7.60 19.84
C LEU A 364 -10.61 -8.04 20.90
N VAL A 365 -11.32 -7.11 21.53
CA VAL A 365 -12.37 -7.41 22.51
C VAL A 365 -13.56 -8.12 21.86
N CYS A 366 -13.96 -7.69 20.67
CA CYS A 366 -15.01 -8.36 19.90
C CYS A 366 -14.64 -9.83 19.62
N TYR A 367 -13.40 -10.06 19.16
CA TYR A 367 -12.92 -11.40 18.90
C TYR A 367 -12.79 -12.22 20.20
N GLU A 368 -12.22 -11.66 21.28
CA GLU A 368 -12.11 -12.27 22.62
C GLU A 368 -13.45 -12.79 23.16
N LYS A 369 -14.56 -12.11 22.85
CA LYS A 369 -15.90 -12.47 23.33
C LYS A 369 -16.66 -13.43 22.42
N TYR A 370 -16.09 -13.80 21.27
CA TYR A 370 -16.80 -14.53 20.20
C TYR A 370 -17.94 -13.72 19.55
N ASP A 371 -17.90 -12.38 19.66
CA ASP A 371 -18.93 -11.50 19.09
C ASP A 371 -18.72 -11.22 17.59
N CYS A 372 -17.54 -11.52 17.05
CA CYS A 372 -17.23 -11.44 15.63
C CYS A 372 -16.40 -12.62 15.11
N THR A 373 -16.47 -12.83 13.80
CA THR A 373 -15.69 -13.83 13.06
C THR A 373 -14.23 -13.39 12.86
N GLY A 374 -13.38 -14.33 12.42
CA GLY A 374 -12.00 -14.01 12.00
C GLY A 374 -11.96 -12.97 10.89
N GLN A 375 -12.83 -13.08 9.88
CA GLN A 375 -12.91 -12.11 8.79
C GLN A 375 -13.27 -10.71 9.30
N GLN A 376 -14.27 -10.60 10.18
CA GLN A 376 -14.67 -9.32 10.76
C GLN A 376 -13.57 -8.69 11.63
N LEU A 377 -12.74 -9.49 12.29
CA LEU A 377 -11.56 -9.00 13.00
C LEU A 377 -10.51 -8.47 12.02
N VAL A 378 -10.21 -9.23 10.95
CA VAL A 378 -9.28 -8.85 9.89
C VAL A 378 -9.70 -7.52 9.22
N ASP A 379 -10.99 -7.37 8.91
CA ASP A 379 -11.55 -6.16 8.28
C ASP A 379 -11.43 -4.91 9.18
N GLN A 380 -11.43 -5.11 10.50
CA GLN A 380 -11.26 -4.04 11.49
C GLN A 380 -9.78 -3.74 11.82
N GLY A 381 -8.87 -4.60 11.36
CA GLY A 381 -7.42 -4.48 11.57
C GLY A 381 -6.66 -3.84 10.41
N PHE A 382 -5.35 -3.74 10.59
CA PHE A 382 -4.40 -3.46 9.52
C PHE A 382 -3.54 -4.69 9.29
N ILE A 383 -3.65 -5.27 8.10
CA ILE A 383 -2.80 -6.38 7.70
C ILE A 383 -1.73 -5.83 6.79
N LEU A 384 -0.46 -6.03 7.15
CA LEU A 384 0.67 -5.67 6.33
C LEU A 384 1.37 -6.93 5.84
N ILE A 385 1.74 -7.01 4.56
CA ILE A 385 2.67 -8.02 4.04
C ILE A 385 3.90 -7.27 3.56
N ASN A 386 5.06 -7.56 4.14
CA ASN A 386 6.32 -6.84 3.93
C ASN A 386 6.17 -5.31 4.09
N GLY A 387 5.30 -4.88 5.02
CA GLY A 387 4.99 -3.47 5.26
C GLY A 387 3.95 -2.85 4.32
N GLU A 388 3.42 -3.58 3.32
CA GLU A 388 2.34 -3.13 2.43
C GLU A 388 0.98 -3.44 3.05
N ARG A 389 0.09 -2.44 3.21
CA ARG A 389 -1.27 -2.69 3.69
C ARG A 389 -2.08 -3.44 2.63
N ILE A 390 -2.73 -4.51 3.06
CA ILE A 390 -3.56 -5.35 2.19
C ILE A 390 -4.95 -5.54 2.77
N SER A 391 -5.92 -5.80 1.89
CA SER A 391 -7.19 -6.41 2.27
C SER A 391 -7.02 -7.92 2.20
N LEU A 392 -7.37 -8.60 3.28
CA LEU A 392 -7.25 -10.05 3.38
C LEU A 392 -8.63 -10.68 3.42
N ASP A 393 -8.89 -11.62 2.52
CA ASP A 393 -10.10 -12.44 2.50
C ASP A 393 -9.71 -13.87 2.86
N LEU A 394 -10.17 -14.31 4.04
CA LEU A 394 -9.87 -15.62 4.60
C LEU A 394 -10.59 -16.74 3.82
N GLN A 395 -11.83 -16.50 3.39
CA GLN A 395 -12.62 -17.52 2.67
C GLN A 395 -12.07 -17.78 1.26
N SER A 396 -11.59 -16.72 0.59
CA SER A 396 -10.92 -16.85 -0.71
C SER A 396 -9.63 -17.69 -0.64
N ALA A 397 -9.00 -17.80 0.54
CA ALA A 397 -7.80 -18.61 0.74
C ALA A 397 -8.12 -20.11 0.96
N GLU A 398 -9.28 -20.42 1.55
CA GLU A 398 -9.75 -21.81 1.74
C GLU A 398 -10.24 -22.46 0.44
N ALA A 399 -10.87 -21.68 -0.46
CA ALA A 399 -11.46 -22.17 -1.71
C ALA A 399 -10.44 -22.71 -2.74
N ALA A 400 -9.13 -22.56 -2.46
CA ALA A 400 -8.04 -23.02 -3.31
C ALA A 400 -7.27 -24.23 -2.74
N ARG A 401 -7.83 -24.91 -1.71
CA ARG A 401 -7.34 -26.20 -1.22
C ARG A 401 -7.68 -27.36 -2.16
#